data_AF-A0A1S8KJS1-F1
#
_entry.id   AF-A0A1S8KJS1-F1
#
_cell.length_a   1.000
_cell.length_b   1.000
_cell.length_c   1.000
_cell.angle_alpha   90.00
_cell.angle_beta   90.00
_cell.angle_gamma   90.00
#
_symmetry.space_group_name_H-M   'P 1'
#
loop_
_entity.id
_entity.type
_entity.pdbx_description
1 polymer ?
#
loop_
_entity_poly.entity_id
_entity_poly.type
_entity_poly.pdbx_seq_one_letter_code
_entity_poly.pdbx_strand_id
1 'polypeptide(L)'
;SYITEGAIPFAVSDPIRVIPSLMTGSAVAAGISMAVGVTSMAPHGGIWVMLIPNVMNNLPMYVLAIASGTVTTAFMLGLLKKTVKEKKQDKWTKNENLTNEVEA
;
A
#
# COMPACT_ATOMS: atom_id res chain seq x y z
N SER A 1 2.42 -13.30 -10.40
CA SER A 1 2.18 -13.05 -8.97
C SER A 1 2.08 -11.54 -8.79
N TYR A 2 0.89 -10.98 -8.55
CA TYR A 2 0.68 -9.51 -8.51
C TYR A 2 0.80 -8.91 -7.11
N ILE A 3 1.51 -9.60 -6.21
CA ILE A 3 1.72 -9.15 -4.84
C ILE A 3 3.17 -8.71 -4.79
N THR A 4 3.39 -7.41 -4.59
CA THR A 4 4.73 -6.88 -4.40
C THR A 4 5.28 -7.47 -3.11
N GLU A 5 6.48 -8.02 -3.14
CA GLU A 5 7.15 -8.58 -1.95
C GLU A 5 7.28 -7.54 -0.83
N GLY A 6 7.16 -6.24 -1.16
CA GLY A 6 7.11 -5.12 -0.23
C GLY A 6 5.75 -4.82 0.43
N ALA A 7 4.63 -5.36 -0.05
CA ALA A 7 3.30 -5.07 0.53
C ALA A 7 3.09 -5.77 1.89
N ILE A 8 3.60 -6.99 2.03
CA ILE A 8 3.53 -7.78 3.28
C ILE A 8 4.33 -7.10 4.41
N PRO A 9 5.63 -6.77 4.25
CA PRO A 9 6.38 -6.10 5.31
C PRO A 9 5.84 -4.70 5.63
N PHE A 10 5.21 -4.01 4.67
CA PHE A 10 4.56 -2.72 4.92
C PHE A 10 3.35 -2.85 5.88
N ALA A 11 2.50 -3.85 5.67
CA ALA A 11 1.37 -4.12 6.56
C ALA A 11 1.82 -4.67 7.93
N VAL A 12 2.85 -5.52 7.96
CA VAL A 12 3.35 -6.15 9.21
C VAL A 12 4.14 -5.17 10.09
N SER A 13 4.74 -4.13 9.52
CA SER A 13 5.50 -3.14 10.29
C SER A 13 4.61 -2.31 11.24
N ASP A 14 3.34 -2.09 10.89
CA ASP A 14 2.36 -1.41 11.76
C ASP A 14 0.91 -1.80 11.38
N PRO A 15 0.46 -3.02 11.71
CA PRO A 15 -0.80 -3.57 11.22
C PRO A 15 -2.02 -2.80 11.75
N ILE A 16 -1.95 -2.30 12.98
CA ILE A 16 -3.05 -1.61 13.65
C ILE A 16 -3.38 -0.29 12.94
N ARG A 17 -2.39 0.38 12.34
CA ARG A 17 -2.61 1.67 11.66
C ARG A 17 -2.71 1.53 10.15
N VAL A 18 -1.97 0.60 9.56
CA VAL A 18 -1.93 0.42 8.10
C VAL A 18 -3.22 -0.21 7.57
N ILE A 19 -3.75 -1.24 8.23
CA ILE A 19 -4.94 -1.94 7.76
C ILE A 19 -6.18 -1.01 7.69
N PRO A 20 -6.53 -0.25 8.75
CA PRO A 20 -7.70 0.64 8.69
C PRO A 20 -7.55 1.76 7.65
N SER A 21 -6.33 2.26 7.47
CA SER A 21 -6.03 3.30 6.48
C SER A 21 -6.23 2.77 5.05
N LEU A 22 -5.72 1.56 4.77
CA LEU A 22 -5.91 0.88 3.48
C LEU A 22 -7.38 0.53 3.22
N MET A 23 -8.10 0.07 4.25
CA MET A 23 -9.53 -0.24 4.14
C MET A 23 -10.34 1.01 3.79
N THR A 24 -10.06 2.14 4.46
CA THR A 24 -10.76 3.40 4.22
C THR A 24 -10.53 3.91 2.80
N GLY A 25 -9.28 3.93 2.33
CA GLY A 25 -8.99 4.37 0.97
C GLY A 25 -9.53 3.43 -0.11
N SER A 26 -9.51 2.12 0.13
CA SER A 26 -10.11 1.12 -0.76
C SER A 26 -11.63 1.27 -0.83
N ALA A 27 -12.28 1.57 0.30
CA ALA A 27 -13.72 1.83 0.35
C ALA A 27 -14.11 3.09 -0.43
N VAL A 28 -13.32 4.16 -0.35
CA VAL A 28 -13.55 5.40 -1.12
C VAL A 28 -13.37 5.14 -2.62
N ALA A 29 -12.28 4.49 -3.02
CA ALA A 29 -12.06 4.14 -4.43
C ALA A 29 -13.16 3.23 -4.98
N ALA A 30 -13.56 2.20 -4.22
CA ALA A 30 -14.63 1.29 -4.61
C ALA A 30 -15.99 1.99 -4.68
N GLY A 31 -16.32 2.84 -3.71
CA GLY A 31 -17.57 3.60 -3.66
C GLY A 31 -17.70 4.55 -4.85
N ILE A 32 -16.64 5.29 -5.19
CA ILE A 32 -16.64 6.18 -6.36
C ILE A 32 -16.73 5.36 -7.66
N SER A 33 -16.01 4.25 -7.75
CA SER A 33 -16.04 3.37 -8.93
C SER A 33 -17.43 2.74 -9.15
N MET A 34 -18.10 2.33 -8.07
CA MET A 34 -19.46 1.77 -8.12
C MET A 34 -20.52 2.84 -8.41
N ALA A 35 -20.41 4.02 -7.81
CA ALA A 35 -21.36 5.12 -8.00
C ALA A 35 -21.45 5.58 -9.46
N VAL A 36 -20.35 5.44 -10.22
CA VAL A 36 -20.28 5.86 -11.63
C VAL A 36 -20.35 4.66 -12.59
N GLY A 37 -20.63 3.45 -12.06
CA GLY A 37 -20.83 2.26 -12.87
C GLY A 37 -19.58 1.85 -13.66
N VAL A 38 -18.39 2.02 -13.09
CA VAL A 38 -17.15 1.57 -13.72
C VAL A 38 -17.13 0.04 -13.73
N THR A 39 -17.40 -0.55 -14.89
CA THR A 39 -17.27 -2.00 -15.11
C THR A 39 -15.88 -2.31 -15.65
N SER A 40 -15.15 -3.19 -14.98
CA SER A 40 -13.91 -3.78 -15.49
C SER A 40 -14.19 -5.21 -15.91
N MET A 41 -14.11 -5.49 -17.22
CA MET A 41 -14.27 -6.86 -17.75
C MET A 41 -12.96 -7.66 -17.72
N ALA A 42 -11.93 -7.18 -17.02
CA ALA A 42 -10.61 -7.79 -17.05
C ALA A 42 -10.51 -8.99 -16.09
N PRO A 43 -10.14 -10.19 -16.57
CA PRO A 43 -9.94 -11.37 -15.73
C PRO A 43 -8.65 -11.29 -14.87
N HIS A 44 -7.75 -10.36 -15.18
CA HIS A 44 -6.48 -10.12 -14.49
C HIS A 44 -6.37 -8.65 -14.06
N GLY A 45 -6.02 -8.41 -12.79
CA GLY A 45 -5.83 -7.06 -12.25
C GLY A 45 -4.45 -6.48 -12.58
N GLY A 46 -4.39 -5.21 -13.00
CA GLY A 46 -3.12 -4.51 -13.21
C GLY A 46 -3.28 -3.21 -14.01
N ILE A 47 -2.30 -2.32 -13.91
CA ILE A 47 -2.26 -1.04 -14.66
C ILE A 47 -2.39 -1.26 -16.18
N TRP A 48 -1.93 -2.41 -16.66
CA TRP A 48 -1.93 -2.82 -18.06
C TRP A 48 -3.32 -3.02 -18.67
N VAL A 49 -4.34 -3.26 -17.84
CA VAL A 49 -5.74 -3.36 -18.29
C VAL A 49 -6.25 -2.03 -18.86
N MET A 50 -5.72 -0.91 -18.38
CA MET A 50 -6.09 0.43 -18.85
C MET A 50 -5.54 0.75 -20.25
N LEU A 51 -4.61 -0.04 -20.78
CA LEU A 51 -3.99 0.17 -22.10
C LEU A 51 -4.79 -0.47 -23.24
N ILE A 52 -5.74 -1.37 -22.93
CA ILE A 52 -6.56 -2.07 -23.93
C ILE A 52 -7.82 -1.24 -24.19
N PRO A 53 -8.05 -0.76 -25.43
CA PRO A 53 -9.24 0.02 -25.76
C PRO A 53 -10.51 -0.82 -25.57
N ASN A 54 -11.57 -0.21 -25.04
CA ASN A 54 -12.92 -0.78 -24.88
C ASN A 54 -13.12 -1.83 -23.75
N VAL A 55 -12.15 -2.04 -22.87
CA VAL A 55 -12.30 -2.96 -21.70
C VAL A 55 -12.94 -2.27 -20.49
N MET A 56 -12.89 -0.94 -20.43
CA MET A 56 -13.48 -0.13 -19.37
C MET A 56 -14.36 0.97 -19.97
N ASN A 57 -15.62 1.03 -19.56
CA ASN A 57 -16.61 1.99 -20.09
C ASN A 57 -16.26 3.45 -19.76
N ASN A 58 -15.54 3.69 -18.65
CA ASN A 58 -15.24 5.02 -18.11
C ASN A 58 -13.81 5.12 -17.59
N LEU A 59 -12.81 4.94 -18.48
CA LEU A 59 -11.39 4.98 -18.15
C LEU A 59 -10.94 6.25 -17.37
N PRO A 60 -11.36 7.47 -17.74
CA PRO A 60 -10.95 8.68 -17.03
C PRO A 60 -11.47 8.71 -15.58
N MET A 61 -12.69 8.20 -15.39
CA MET A 61 -13.35 8.21 -14.09
C MET A 61 -12.78 7.15 -13.16
N TYR A 62 -12.35 6.01 -13.71
CA TYR A 62 -11.61 5.00 -12.96
C TYR A 62 -10.27 5.53 -12.42
N VAL A 63 -9.54 6.31 -13.23
CA VAL A 63 -8.28 6.95 -12.79
C VAL A 63 -8.54 7.93 -11.65
N LEU A 64 -9.61 8.73 -11.73
CA LEU A 64 -10.01 9.64 -10.66
C LEU A 64 -10.42 8.89 -9.37
N ALA A 65 -11.12 7.76 -9.50
CA ALA A 65 -11.50 6.93 -8.37
C ALA A 65 -10.26 6.33 -7.65
N ILE A 66 -9.28 5.83 -8.40
CA ILE A 66 -8.01 5.35 -7.82
C ILE A 66 -7.22 6.49 -7.21
N ALA A 67 -7.12 7.64 -7.89
CA ALA A 67 -6.39 8.80 -7.40
C ALA A 67 -6.98 9.30 -6.07
N SER A 68 -8.30 9.43 -5.98
CA SER A 68 -8.98 9.86 -4.75
C SER A 68 -8.81 8.87 -3.59
N GLY A 69 -8.92 7.56 -3.83
CA GLY A 69 -8.64 6.54 -2.81
C GLY A 69 -7.17 6.51 -2.37
N THR A 70 -6.23 6.73 -3.29
CA THR A 70 -4.80 6.81 -3.00
C THR A 70 -4.49 8.04 -2.14
N VAL A 71 -5.04 9.20 -2.50
CA VAL A 71 -4.91 10.44 -1.72
C VAL A 71 -5.51 10.27 -0.33
N THR A 72 -6.69 9.64 -0.22
CA THR A 72 -7.32 9.35 1.07
C THR A 72 -6.46 8.42 1.94
N THR A 73 -5.90 7.36 1.34
CA THR A 73 -4.99 6.44 2.03
C THR A 73 -3.74 7.16 2.51
N ALA A 74 -3.11 7.96 1.63
CA ALA A 74 -1.91 8.72 1.95
C ALA A 74 -2.15 9.75 3.05
N PHE A 75 -3.31 10.42 3.04
CA PHE A 75 -3.71 11.35 4.07
C PHE A 75 -3.98 10.66 5.40
N MET A 76 -4.69 9.53 5.40
CA MET A 76 -4.97 8.75 6.61
C MET A 76 -3.69 8.18 7.22
N LEU A 77 -2.77 7.68 6.39
CA LEU A 77 -1.44 7.25 6.83
C LEU A 77 -0.60 8.43 7.33
N GLY A 78 -0.64 9.59 6.66
CA GLY A 78 0.10 10.78 7.09
C GLY A 78 -0.37 11.35 8.42
N LEU A 79 -1.68 11.31 8.70
CA LEU A 79 -2.24 11.72 9.98
C LEU A 79 -1.99 10.69 11.09
N LEU A 80 -2.15 9.41 10.78
CA LEU A 80 -2.11 8.35 11.78
C LEU A 80 -0.69 7.85 12.06
N LYS A 81 0.22 7.93 11.09
CA LYS A 81 1.63 7.53 11.23
C LYS A 81 2.45 8.74 11.68
N LYS A 82 2.72 8.83 12.98
CA LYS A 82 3.70 9.77 13.53
C LYS A 82 5.05 9.53 12.84
N THR A 83 5.76 10.60 12.45
CA THR A 83 7.09 10.52 11.83
C THR A 83 7.92 9.47 12.54
N VAL A 84 8.35 8.44 11.80
CA VAL A 84 9.28 7.46 12.34
C VAL A 84 10.57 8.25 12.56
N LYS A 85 10.88 8.60 13.82
CA LYS A 85 12.27 8.84 14.17
C LYS A 85 12.98 7.53 13.89
N GLU A 86 13.88 7.55 12.92
CA GLU A 86 14.84 6.50 12.63
C GLU A 86 15.37 5.91 13.94
N LYS A 87 14.82 4.77 14.39
CA LYS A 87 15.49 3.98 15.42
C LYS A 87 16.37 2.98 14.69
N LYS A 88 17.57 3.46 14.37
CA LYS A 88 18.73 2.62 14.09
C LYS A 88 18.98 1.76 15.34
N GLN A 89 18.74 0.45 15.26
CA GLN A 89 19.20 -0.50 16.27
C GLN A 89 19.74 -1.75 15.59
N ASP A 90 21.05 -1.76 15.52
CA ASP A 90 21.91 -2.80 14.99
C ASP A 90 22.08 -3.86 16.10
N LYS A 91 21.11 -4.77 16.22
CA LYS A 91 21.19 -5.89 17.19
C LYS A 91 22.29 -6.91 16.83
N TRP A 92 22.64 -7.03 15.55
CA TRP A 92 23.68 -7.95 15.07
C TRP A 92 25.10 -7.47 15.41
N THR A 93 25.37 -6.16 15.33
CA THR A 93 26.68 -5.58 15.62
C THR A 93 27.08 -5.68 17.09
N LYS A 94 26.12 -5.70 18.02
CA LYS A 94 26.44 -5.82 19.45
C LYS A 94 26.86 -7.24 19.85
N ASN A 95 26.31 -8.26 19.18
CA ASN A 95 26.61 -9.65 19.49
C ASN A 95 27.97 -10.09 18.94
N GLU A 96 28.36 -9.60 17.76
CA GLU A 96 29.67 -9.89 17.14
C GLU A 96 30.83 -9.33 17.98
N ASN A 97 30.67 -8.12 18.53
CA ASN A 97 31.70 -7.55 19.42
C ASN A 97 31.79 -8.29 20.77
N LEU A 98 30.67 -8.79 21.29
CA LEU A 98 30.65 -9.55 22.56
C LEU A 98 31.27 -10.94 22.41
N THR A 99 31.16 -11.59 21.25
CA THR A 99 31.85 -12.88 20.99
C THR A 99 33.35 -12.68 20.82
N ASN A 100 33.77 -11.60 20.16
CA ASN A 100 35.18 -11.31 19.94
C ASN A 100 35.91 -10.91 21.25
N GLU A 101 35.21 -10.40 22.26
CA GLU A 101 35.78 -10.07 23.57
C GLU A 101 35.91 -11.28 24.53
N VAL A 102 35.15 -12.36 24.33
CA VAL A 102 35.27 -13.59 25.13
C VAL A 102 36.22 -14.63 24.52
N GLU A 103 36.60 -14.44 23.25
CA GLU A 103 37.54 -15.30 22.53
C GLU A 103 38.98 -14.74 22.44
N ALA A 104 39.23 -13.51 22.93
CA ALA A 104 40.55 -12.85 22.97
C ALA A 104 41.18 -12.89 24.38
#